data_AF-G0UJJ4-F1
#
_entry.id   AF-G0UJJ4-F1
#
_cell.length_a   1.000
_cell.length_b   1.000
_cell.length_c   1.000
_cell.angle_alpha   90.00
_cell.angle_beta   90.00
_cell.angle_gamma   90.00
#
_symmetry.space_group_name_H-M   'P 1'
#
loop_
_entity.id
_entity.type
_entity.pdbx_description
1 polymer ?
#
loop_
_entity_poly.entity_id
_entity_poly.type
_entity_poly.pdbx_seq_one_letter_code
_entity_poly.pdbx_strand_id
1 'polypeptide(L)'
;MKRIAPSPTIVSMSTGLMYSRRNSLLEHKTKGSMFMKHLDLYARRDPQLAPYLLREVDIEYKRSCRKVTFCLWVCLFTLTSAVQIRMQGEHLHYMRLYAECVDTERCASDEDGIHRRKTFVALMNIVKKAFDRNQSWNKDDEESAMKELSR
;
A
#
# COMPACT_ATOMS: atom_id res chain seq x y z
N MET A 1 -8.90 -42.02 -10.27
CA MET A 1 -9.80 -40.97 -10.79
C MET A 1 -9.14 -39.62 -10.60
N LYS A 2 -9.15 -38.79 -11.64
CA LYS A 2 -8.57 -37.45 -11.73
C LYS A 2 -9.35 -36.42 -10.90
N ARG A 3 -8.64 -35.48 -10.26
CA ARG A 3 -8.81 -34.02 -10.44
C ARG A 3 -7.67 -33.30 -9.71
N ILE A 4 -6.61 -33.01 -10.45
CA ILE A 4 -5.60 -32.01 -10.12
C ILE A 4 -6.20 -30.68 -10.60
N ALA A 5 -6.42 -29.74 -9.68
CA ALA A 5 -6.70 -28.35 -10.01
C ALA A 5 -5.39 -27.54 -9.91
N PRO A 6 -5.10 -26.62 -10.84
CA PRO A 6 -3.82 -25.94 -10.96
C PRO A 6 -3.76 -24.66 -10.10
N SER A 7 -2.60 -24.47 -9.44
CA SER A 7 -1.83 -23.22 -9.17
C SER A 7 -2.55 -21.85 -9.01
N PRO A 8 -1.92 -20.91 -8.28
CA PRO A 8 -1.08 -20.00 -9.06
C PRO A 8 0.36 -19.97 -8.56
N THR A 9 1.22 -20.32 -9.50
CA THR A 9 2.66 -20.22 -9.47
C THR A 9 3.01 -18.76 -9.22
N ILE A 10 3.84 -18.51 -8.22
CA ILE A 10 4.48 -17.21 -8.01
C ILE A 10 5.39 -16.99 -9.22
N VAL A 11 4.87 -16.28 -10.23
CA VAL A 11 5.65 -15.80 -11.34
C VAL A 11 6.51 -14.66 -10.80
N SER A 12 7.73 -15.00 -10.41
CA SER A 12 8.84 -14.06 -10.38
C SER A 12 9.01 -13.51 -11.81
N MET A 13 8.28 -12.46 -12.15
CA MET A 13 8.63 -11.63 -13.29
C MET A 13 9.81 -10.77 -12.87
N SER A 14 11.00 -11.37 -12.90
CA SER A 14 12.22 -10.65 -13.22
C SER A 14 12.11 -10.17 -14.67
N THR A 15 11.24 -9.21 -14.93
CA THR A 15 11.36 -8.33 -16.09
C THR A 15 12.55 -7.44 -15.83
N GLY A 16 13.74 -8.03 -15.99
CA GLY A 16 14.87 -7.27 -16.49
C GLY A 16 14.37 -6.61 -17.77
N LEU A 17 14.16 -5.31 -17.72
CA LEU A 17 14.09 -4.47 -18.90
C LEU A 17 15.46 -4.55 -19.57
N MET A 18 15.72 -5.68 -20.21
CA MET A 18 16.65 -5.81 -21.31
C MET A 18 16.07 -4.95 -22.43
N TYR A 19 16.24 -3.64 -22.28
CA TYR A 19 16.12 -2.66 -23.36
C TYR A 19 17.33 -2.84 -24.29
N SER A 20 17.51 -4.07 -24.80
CA SER A 20 18.26 -4.33 -26.03
C SER A 20 17.33 -4.00 -27.18
N ARG A 21 16.97 -2.73 -27.26
CA ARG A 21 16.48 -2.15 -28.50
C ARG A 21 17.49 -1.08 -28.83
N ARG A 22 18.45 -1.46 -29.67
CA ARG A 22 19.06 -0.52 -30.60
C ARG A 22 17.89 0.15 -31.31
N ASN A 23 17.40 1.26 -30.75
CA ASN A 23 16.54 2.16 -31.45
C ASN A 23 17.44 2.81 -32.51
N SER A 24 17.63 2.11 -33.63
CA SER A 24 17.92 2.71 -34.93
C SER A 24 16.69 3.50 -35.45
N LEU A 25 15.95 4.10 -34.52
CA LEU A 25 14.68 4.81 -34.71
C LEU A 25 14.88 6.33 -34.69
N LEU A 26 16.14 6.76 -34.69
CA LEU A 26 16.55 7.94 -35.44
C LEU A 26 17.26 7.43 -36.69
N GLU A 27 16.48 6.87 -37.62
CA GLU A 27 16.71 7.26 -39.01
C GLU A 27 16.89 8.78 -38.96
N HIS A 28 18.10 9.23 -39.30
CA HIS A 28 18.53 10.62 -39.27
C HIS A 28 17.60 11.45 -40.17
N LYS A 29 16.40 11.79 -39.69
CA LYS A 29 15.45 12.72 -40.32
C LYS A 29 15.96 14.16 -40.26
N THR A 30 17.19 14.35 -39.82
CA THR A 30 17.93 15.59 -39.94
C THR A 30 18.55 15.75 -41.33
N LYS A 31 18.53 14.72 -42.22
CA LYS A 31 18.77 14.89 -43.67
C LYS A 31 17.69 15.80 -44.28
N GLY A 32 17.83 17.11 -44.09
CA GLY A 32 16.86 18.13 -44.51
C GLY A 32 16.64 19.27 -43.51
N SER A 33 17.05 19.12 -42.25
CA SER A 33 17.01 20.20 -41.25
C SER A 33 17.88 21.38 -41.72
N MET A 34 17.37 22.61 -41.61
CA MET A 34 18.08 23.82 -42.02
C MET A 34 19.44 23.96 -41.33
N PHE A 35 19.53 23.53 -40.07
CA PHE A 35 20.78 23.46 -39.31
C PHE A 35 21.79 22.47 -39.93
N MET A 36 21.32 21.32 -40.42
CA MET A 36 22.20 20.30 -40.98
C MET A 36 22.66 20.66 -42.40
N LYS A 37 21.85 21.43 -43.16
CA LYS A 37 22.29 22.03 -44.43
C LYS A 37 23.41 23.05 -44.21
N HIS A 38 23.31 23.87 -43.17
CA HIS A 38 24.37 24.81 -42.81
C HIS A 38 25.65 24.09 -42.37
N LEU A 39 25.53 23.05 -41.53
CA LEU A 39 26.67 22.22 -41.13
C LEU A 39 27.33 21.50 -42.31
N ASP A 40 26.54 20.94 -43.25
CA ASP A 40 27.07 20.31 -44.46
C ASP A 40 27.80 21.34 -45.35
N LEU A 41 27.27 22.57 -45.45
CA LEU A 41 27.93 23.66 -46.17
C LEU A 41 29.26 24.07 -45.52
N TYR A 42 29.31 24.16 -44.19
CA TYR A 42 30.54 24.46 -43.45
C TYR A 42 31.55 23.31 -43.52
N ALA A 43 31.08 22.06 -43.45
CA ALA A 43 31.92 20.88 -43.56
C ALA A 43 32.57 20.73 -44.95
N ARG A 44 31.89 21.17 -46.01
CA ARG A 44 32.44 21.21 -47.37
C ARG A 44 33.41 22.36 -47.60
N ARG A 45 33.23 23.50 -46.92
CA ARG A 45 34.14 24.66 -47.01
C ARG A 45 35.41 24.48 -46.20
N ASP A 46 35.32 23.84 -45.04
CA ASP A 46 36.47 23.59 -44.18
C ASP A 46 36.40 22.18 -43.55
N PRO A 47 36.98 21.16 -44.22
CA PRO A 47 36.83 19.77 -43.82
C PRO A 47 37.51 19.46 -42.49
N GLN A 48 38.44 20.31 -42.03
CA GLN A 48 39.13 20.15 -40.75
C GLN A 48 38.24 20.56 -39.57
N LEU A 49 37.26 21.45 -39.77
CA LEU A 49 36.37 21.97 -38.72
C LEU A 49 35.07 21.15 -38.57
N ALA A 50 34.67 20.45 -39.63
CA ALA A 50 33.50 19.57 -39.67
C ALA A 50 33.36 18.59 -38.47
N PRO A 51 34.41 17.85 -38.04
CA PRO A 51 34.28 16.91 -36.94
C PRO A 51 33.98 17.58 -35.60
N TYR A 52 34.42 18.82 -35.37
CA TYR A 52 34.16 19.55 -34.13
C TYR A 52 32.71 20.03 -34.04
N LEU A 53 32.20 20.61 -35.13
CA LEU A 53 30.82 21.08 -35.22
C LEU A 53 29.80 19.94 -35.10
N LEU A 54 30.06 18.80 -35.76
CA LEU A 54 29.21 17.62 -35.64
C LEU A 54 29.18 17.06 -34.21
N ARG A 55 30.32 17.14 -33.50
CA ARG A 55 30.44 16.67 -32.12
C ARG A 55 29.67 17.54 -31.15
N GLU A 56 29.69 18.86 -31.32
CA GLU A 56 28.92 19.79 -30.48
C GLU A 56 27.40 19.56 -30.61
N VAL A 57 26.92 19.41 -31.84
CA VAL A 57 25.50 19.12 -32.11
C VAL A 57 25.08 17.79 -31.48
N ASP A 58 25.90 16.75 -31.57
CA ASP A 58 25.62 15.45 -30.96
C ASP A 58 25.60 15.53 -29.41
N ILE A 59 26.53 16.29 -28.82
CA ILE A 59 26.54 16.55 -27.37
C ILE A 59 25.27 17.28 -26.92
N GLU A 60 24.85 18.29 -27.67
CA GLU A 60 23.66 19.08 -27.34
C GLU A 60 22.37 18.27 -27.53
N TYR A 61 22.31 17.45 -28.57
CA TYR A 61 21.21 16.51 -28.79
C TYR A 61 21.10 15.50 -27.65
N LYS A 62 22.22 14.90 -27.24
CA LYS A 62 22.29 13.94 -26.13
C LYS A 62 21.90 14.56 -24.80
N ARG A 63 22.30 15.81 -24.54
CA ARG A 63 21.87 16.58 -23.35
C ARG A 63 20.37 16.83 -23.35
N SER A 64 19.79 17.23 -24.49
CA SER A 64 18.36 17.49 -24.61
C SER A 64 17.53 16.22 -24.42
N CYS A 65 17.97 15.10 -25.00
CA CYS A 65 17.33 13.80 -24.78
C CYS A 65 17.35 13.40 -23.30
N ARG A 66 18.48 13.59 -22.61
CA ARG A 66 18.59 13.31 -21.17
C ARG A 66 17.64 14.17 -20.34
N LYS A 67 17.45 15.45 -20.69
CA LYS A 67 16.47 16.35 -20.05
C LYS A 67 15.03 15.86 -20.25
N VAL A 68 14.67 15.42 -21.45
CA VAL A 68 13.34 14.85 -21.74
C VAL A 68 13.11 13.55 -20.99
N THR A 69 14.08 12.63 -20.98
CA THR A 69 13.99 11.38 -20.21
C THR A 69 13.84 11.66 -18.71
N PHE A 70 14.59 12.63 -18.17
CA PHE A 70 14.48 13.03 -16.78
C PHE A 70 13.10 13.62 -16.46
N CYS A 71 12.58 14.50 -17.32
CA CYS A 71 11.25 15.09 -17.15
C CYS A 71 10.15 14.02 -17.15
N LEU A 72 10.19 13.08 -18.11
CA LEU A 72 9.27 11.94 -18.15
C LEU A 72 9.35 11.10 -16.87
N TRP A 73 10.55 10.85 -16.36
CA TRP A 73 10.75 10.09 -15.13
C TRP A 73 10.18 10.81 -13.91
N VAL A 74 10.39 12.12 -13.80
CA VAL A 74 9.82 12.96 -12.73
C VAL A 74 8.30 12.96 -12.79
N CYS A 75 7.70 13.07 -13.99
CA CYS A 75 6.25 13.00 -14.18
C CYS A 75 5.67 11.65 -13.74
N LEU A 76 6.31 10.54 -14.13
CA LEU A 76 5.89 9.21 -13.69
C LEU A 76 5.99 9.07 -12.17
N PHE A 77 7.10 9.51 -11.58
CA PHE A 77 7.31 9.47 -10.14
C PHE A 77 6.28 10.31 -9.37
N THR A 78 5.95 11.52 -9.84
CA THR A 78 4.92 12.36 -9.22
C THR A 78 3.54 11.73 -9.34
N LEU A 79 3.19 11.15 -10.49
CA LEU A 79 1.92 10.47 -10.68
C LEU A 79 1.77 9.27 -9.74
N THR A 80 2.80 8.42 -9.64
CA THR A 80 2.78 7.26 -8.73
C THR A 80 2.69 7.69 -7.26
N SER A 81 3.42 8.74 -6.88
CA SER A 81 3.39 9.28 -5.52
C SER A 81 2.01 9.85 -5.18
N ALA A 82 1.38 10.59 -6.10
CA ALA A 82 0.04 11.13 -5.91
C ALA A 82 -1.02 10.02 -5.73
N VAL A 83 -0.92 8.94 -6.51
CA VAL A 83 -1.80 7.77 -6.36
C VAL A 83 -1.57 7.09 -5.01
N GLN A 84 -0.32 6.90 -4.60
CA GLN A 84 0.00 6.30 -3.29
C GLN A 84 -0.55 7.13 -2.13
N ILE A 85 -0.41 8.45 -2.16
CA ILE A 85 -0.93 9.35 -1.12
C ILE A 85 -2.46 9.23 -1.05
N ARG A 86 -3.14 9.19 -2.20
CA ARG A 86 -4.60 9.02 -2.23
C ARG A 86 -5.04 7.69 -1.62
N MET A 87 -4.38 6.60 -2.00
CA MET A 87 -4.66 5.26 -1.45
C MET A 87 -4.40 5.21 0.06
N GLN A 88 -3.31 5.82 0.54
CA GLN A 88 -3.03 5.90 1.98
C GLN A 88 -4.11 6.65 2.76
N GLY A 89 -4.70 7.70 2.18
CA GLY A 89 -5.84 8.39 2.76
C GLY A 89 -7.07 7.49 2.93
N GLU A 90 -7.40 6.70 1.91
CA GLU A 90 -8.52 5.75 1.96
C GLU A 90 -8.25 4.60 2.94
N HIS A 91 -7.03 4.04 2.93
CA HIS A 91 -6.62 3.00 3.88
C HIS A 91 -6.70 3.48 5.34
N LEU A 92 -6.32 4.73 5.61
CA LEU A 92 -6.41 5.30 6.95
C LEU A 92 -7.87 5.41 7.43
N HIS A 93 -8.79 5.72 6.52
CA HIS A 93 -10.23 5.77 6.83
C HIS A 93 -10.76 4.38 7.20
N TYR A 94 -10.45 3.35 6.41
CA TYR A 94 -10.88 1.98 6.72
C TYR A 94 -10.26 1.44 8.01
N MET A 95 -8.98 1.76 8.27
CA MET A 95 -8.30 1.39 9.52
C MET A 95 -8.96 2.01 10.75
N ARG A 96 -9.46 3.26 10.66
CA ARG A 96 -10.19 3.90 11.76
C ARG A 96 -11.51 3.21 12.06
N LEU A 97 -12.29 2.88 11.02
CA LEU A 97 -13.55 2.16 11.19
C LEU A 97 -13.33 0.78 11.84
N TYR A 98 -12.27 0.09 11.41
CA TYR A 98 -11.90 -1.19 12.00
C TYR A 98 -11.48 -1.04 13.47
N ALA A 99 -10.67 -0.02 13.80
CA ALA A 99 -10.27 0.26 15.18
C ALA A 99 -11.49 0.56 16.06
N GLU A 100 -12.45 1.35 15.58
CA GLU A 100 -13.70 1.63 16.30
C GLU A 100 -14.52 0.35 16.53
N CYS A 101 -14.64 -0.51 15.53
CA CYS A 101 -15.32 -1.80 15.67
C CYS A 101 -14.63 -2.68 16.75
N VAL A 102 -13.31 -2.79 16.71
CA VAL A 102 -12.54 -3.56 17.70
C VAL A 102 -12.68 -2.98 19.10
N ASP A 103 -12.68 -1.66 19.24
CA ASP A 103 -12.88 -1.00 20.53
C ASP A 103 -14.29 -1.28 21.08
N THR A 104 -15.33 -1.24 20.24
CA THR A 104 -16.70 -1.57 20.66
C THR A 104 -16.85 -3.03 21.09
N GLU A 105 -16.24 -3.97 20.35
CA GLU A 105 -16.23 -5.40 20.73
C GLU A 105 -15.50 -5.61 22.05
N ARG A 106 -14.38 -4.93 22.25
CA ARG A 106 -13.60 -5.01 23.49
C ARG A 106 -14.36 -4.44 24.67
N CYS A 107 -15.01 -3.28 24.52
CA CYS A 107 -15.86 -2.69 25.55
C CYS A 107 -17.05 -3.59 25.89
N ALA A 108 -17.69 -4.20 24.89
CA ALA A 108 -18.78 -5.15 25.13
C ALA A 108 -18.29 -6.38 25.92
N SER A 109 -17.13 -6.94 25.56
CA SER A 109 -16.52 -8.05 26.28
C SER A 109 -16.12 -7.69 27.72
N ASP A 110 -15.64 -6.47 27.95
CA ASP A 110 -15.28 -5.99 29.29
C ASP A 110 -16.52 -5.78 30.16
N GLU A 111 -17.59 -5.19 29.63
CA GLU A 111 -18.87 -5.04 30.33
C GLU A 111 -19.49 -6.40 30.70
N ASP A 112 -19.49 -7.36 29.77
CA ASP A 112 -19.91 -8.74 30.04
C ASP A 112 -19.07 -9.39 31.15
N GLY A 113 -17.75 -9.15 31.13
CA GLY A 113 -16.83 -9.62 32.15
C GLY A 113 -17.09 -9.00 33.52
N ILE A 114 -17.36 -7.70 33.58
CA ILE A 114 -17.71 -6.97 34.81
C ILE A 114 -19.06 -7.46 35.34
N HIS A 115 -20.04 -7.65 34.47
CA HIS A 115 -21.36 -8.13 34.84
C HIS A 115 -21.28 -9.54 35.44
N ARG A 116 -20.57 -10.48 34.79
CA ARG A 116 -20.32 -11.83 35.32
C ARG A 116 -19.61 -11.83 36.66
N ARG A 117 -18.65 -10.92 36.87
CA ARG A 117 -17.97 -10.80 38.17
C ARG A 117 -18.91 -10.27 39.25
N LYS A 118 -19.76 -9.29 38.93
CA LYS A 118 -20.75 -8.74 39.85
C LYS A 118 -21.77 -9.79 40.27
N THR A 119 -22.33 -10.55 39.32
CA THR A 119 -23.28 -11.64 39.61
C THR A 119 -22.62 -12.75 40.43
N PHE A 120 -21.37 -13.13 40.12
CA PHE A 120 -20.63 -14.10 40.92
C PHE A 120 -20.39 -13.65 42.36
N VAL A 121 -19.99 -12.39 42.57
CA VAL A 121 -19.80 -11.83 43.93
C VAL A 121 -21.13 -11.75 44.68
N ALA A 122 -22.22 -11.39 44.01
CA ALA A 122 -23.56 -11.38 44.61
C ALA A 122 -23.98 -12.79 45.07
N LEU A 123 -23.79 -13.80 44.23
CA LEU A 123 -24.04 -15.21 44.57
C LEU A 123 -23.17 -15.68 45.75
N MET A 124 -21.88 -15.39 45.73
CA MET A 124 -20.98 -15.74 46.83
C MET A 124 -21.35 -15.06 48.16
N ASN A 125 -21.88 -13.84 48.11
CA ASN A 125 -22.39 -13.17 49.30
C ASN A 125 -23.68 -13.81 49.83
N ILE A 126 -24.55 -14.32 48.95
CA ILE A 126 -25.74 -15.09 49.35
C ILE A 126 -25.30 -16.40 50.02
N VAL A 127 -24.36 -17.13 49.41
CA VAL A 127 -23.77 -18.36 49.98
C VAL A 127 -23.14 -18.09 51.34
N LYS A 128 -22.38 -17.00 51.46
CA LYS A 128 -21.77 -16.59 52.73
C LYS A 128 -22.82 -16.28 53.80
N LYS A 129 -23.89 -15.55 53.46
CA LYS A 129 -24.98 -15.25 54.39
C LYS A 129 -25.74 -16.49 54.84
N ALA A 130 -25.99 -17.44 53.94
CA ALA A 130 -26.61 -18.72 54.28
C ALA A 130 -25.71 -19.54 55.22
N PHE A 131 -24.39 -19.51 54.98
CA PHE A 131 -23.40 -20.17 55.82
C PHE A 131 -23.30 -19.53 57.22
N ASP A 132 -23.22 -18.20 57.30
CA ASP A 132 -23.12 -17.45 58.56
C ASP A 132 -24.40 -17.55 59.43
N ARG A 133 -25.57 -17.74 58.80
CA ARG A 133 -26.86 -17.83 59.51
C ARG A 133 -27.06 -19.20 60.16
N ASN A 134 -27.15 -20.26 59.36
CA ASN A 134 -27.57 -21.60 59.83
C ASN A 134 -26.83 -22.76 59.14
N GLN A 135 -25.77 -22.51 58.35
CA GLN A 135 -25.08 -23.52 57.52
C GLN A 135 -26.03 -24.43 56.70
N SER A 136 -27.21 -23.93 56.34
CA SER A 136 -28.24 -24.67 55.61
C SER A 136 -28.80 -23.80 54.52
N TRP A 137 -29.02 -24.40 53.35
CA TRP A 137 -29.54 -23.75 52.16
C TRP A 137 -31.07 -23.78 52.19
N ASN A 138 -31.72 -22.61 52.24
CA ASN A 138 -33.18 -22.51 52.21
C ASN A 138 -33.71 -22.16 50.81
N LYS A 139 -35.00 -22.42 50.59
CA LYS A 139 -35.69 -22.07 49.34
C LYS A 139 -35.66 -20.57 49.05
N ASP A 140 -35.66 -19.73 50.09
CA ASP A 140 -35.54 -18.27 49.95
C ASP A 140 -34.16 -17.84 49.40
N ASP A 141 -33.10 -18.58 49.73
CA ASP A 141 -31.74 -18.35 49.22
C ASP A 141 -31.61 -18.81 47.77
N GLU A 142 -32.34 -19.88 47.40
CA GLU A 142 -32.46 -20.39 46.02
C GLU A 142 -33.20 -19.39 45.12
N GLU A 143 -34.34 -18.86 45.56
CA GLU A 143 -35.07 -17.80 44.83
C GLU A 143 -34.24 -16.53 44.67
N SER A 144 -33.48 -16.16 45.71
CA SER A 144 -32.58 -15.00 45.68
C SER A 144 -31.40 -15.20 44.73
N ALA A 145 -30.83 -16.41 44.69
CA ALA A 145 -29.75 -16.76 43.76
C ALA A 145 -30.24 -16.78 42.31
N MET A 146 -31.41 -17.37 42.04
CA MET A 146 -32.02 -17.41 40.70
C MET A 146 -32.38 -16.01 40.18
N LYS A 147 -32.75 -15.09 41.07
CA LYS A 147 -33.03 -13.69 40.72
C LYS A 147 -31.78 -12.91 40.32
N GLU A 148 -30.63 -13.17 40.95
CA GLU A 148 -29.34 -12.55 40.56
C GLU A 148 -28.71 -13.20 39.33
N LEU A 149 -29.14 -14.40 38.95
CA LEU A 149 -28.67 -15.12 37.76
C LEU A 149 -29.47 -14.78 36.48
N SER A 150 -30.68 -14.26 36.66
CA SER A 150 -31.61 -13.87 35.58
C SER A 150 -31.59 -12.38 35.25
N ARG A 151 -30.72 -11.61 35.91
CA ARG A 151 -30.57 -10.16 35.81
C ARG A 151 -29.31 -9.78 35.07
#